data_AF-A0A5K0WIZ4-F1
#
_entry.id   AF-A0A5K0WIZ4-F1
#
_cell.length_a   1.000
_cell.length_b   1.000
_cell.length_c   1.000
_cell.angle_alpha   90.00
_cell.angle_beta   90.00
_cell.angle_gamma   90.00
#
_symmetry.space_group_name_H-M   'P 1'
#
loop_
_entity.id
_entity.type
_entity.pdbx_description
1 polymer ?
#
loop_
_entity_poly.entity_id
_entity_poly.type
_entity_poly.pdbx_seq_one_letter_code
_entity_poly.pdbx_strand_id
1 'polypeptide(L)'
;VARVSFNQQLALFEKAIEFEYSLLFQEPQALSRYLARSIFALVFGSNDYINNYLMPKLYLSSSLYDPDSYAELLVQAYAQQMR
;
A
#
# COMPACT_ATOMS: atom_id res chain seq x y z
N VAL A 1 4.13 -0.97 -18.18
CA VAL A 1 3.58 -0.16 -17.07
C VAL A 1 4.59 -0.19 -15.94
N ALA A 2 4.99 0.96 -15.39
CA ALA A 2 5.95 1.01 -14.28
C ALA A 2 5.32 0.42 -12.99
N ARG A 3 6.12 -0.28 -12.19
CA ARG A 3 5.69 -0.80 -10.88
C ARG A 3 5.38 0.37 -9.93
N VAL A 4 4.23 0.30 -9.27
CA VAL A 4 3.82 1.25 -8.21
C VAL A 4 3.79 0.50 -6.89
N SER A 5 4.70 0.84 -5.97
CA SER A 5 4.76 0.24 -4.64
C SER A 5 3.59 0.70 -3.77
N PHE A 6 3.30 -0.01 -2.68
CA PHE A 6 2.23 0.39 -1.76
C PHE A 6 2.48 1.78 -1.13
N ASN A 7 3.72 2.11 -0.77
CA ASN A 7 4.08 3.48 -0.33
C ASN A 7 3.76 4.53 -1.39
N GLN A 8 4.00 4.23 -2.67
CA GLN A 8 3.66 5.14 -3.75
C GLN A 8 2.13 5.25 -3.91
N GLN A 9 1.38 4.17 -3.74
CA GLN A 9 -0.09 4.20 -3.75
C GLN A 9 -0.64 5.07 -2.61
N LEU A 10 -0.08 4.96 -1.39
CA LEU A 10 -0.45 5.83 -0.26
C LEU A 10 -0.14 7.30 -0.54
N ALA A 11 1.06 7.62 -1.02
CA ALA A 11 1.43 8.99 -1.37
C ALA A 11 0.58 9.55 -2.52
N LEU A 12 0.18 8.72 -3.48
CA LEU A 12 -0.75 9.13 -4.55
C LEU A 12 -2.16 9.36 -3.99
N PHE A 13 -2.61 8.54 -3.04
CA PHE A 13 -3.89 8.73 -2.39
C PHE A 13 -3.93 10.01 -1.53
N GLU A 14 -2.86 10.31 -0.79
CA GLU A 14 -2.71 11.58 -0.07
C GLU A 14 -2.80 12.78 -1.02
N LYS A 15 -2.11 12.73 -2.17
CA LYS A 15 -2.21 13.77 -3.20
C LYS A 15 -3.61 13.89 -3.77
N ALA A 16 -4.28 12.77 -4.03
CA ALA A 16 -5.67 12.80 -4.49
C ALA A 16 -6.57 13.48 -3.44
N ILE A 17 -6.40 13.18 -2.15
CA ILE A 17 -7.12 13.84 -1.06
C ILE A 17 -6.89 15.36 -1.10
N GLU A 18 -5.62 15.78 -1.24
CA GLU A 18 -5.23 17.18 -1.22
C GLU A 18 -5.73 17.97 -2.43
N PHE A 19 -5.62 17.42 -3.64
CA PHE A 19 -5.83 18.19 -4.88
C PHE A 19 -7.14 17.86 -5.61
N GLU A 20 -7.72 16.68 -5.40
CA GLU A 20 -8.94 16.26 -6.10
C GLU A 20 -10.14 16.25 -5.16
N TYR A 21 -10.05 15.54 -4.03
CA TYR A 21 -11.17 15.43 -3.11
C TYR A 21 -11.44 16.74 -2.37
N SER A 22 -10.42 17.51 -2.01
CA SER A 22 -10.61 18.82 -1.35
C SER A 22 -11.54 19.75 -2.12
N LEU A 23 -11.51 19.70 -3.47
CA LEU A 23 -12.37 20.50 -4.35
C LEU A 23 -13.84 20.09 -4.30
N LEU A 24 -14.15 18.89 -3.82
CA LEU A 24 -15.51 18.35 -3.72
C LEU A 24 -16.23 18.77 -2.42
N PHE A 25 -15.52 19.36 -1.46
CA PHE A 25 -16.06 19.73 -0.16
C PHE A 25 -15.85 21.22 0.13
N GLN A 26 -16.91 21.91 0.55
CA GLN A 26 -16.84 23.35 0.88
C GLN A 26 -16.02 23.63 2.14
N GLU A 27 -16.00 22.68 3.08
CA GLU A 27 -15.37 22.78 4.39
C GLU A 27 -14.38 21.62 4.56
N PRO A 28 -13.12 21.84 4.98
CA PRO A 28 -12.14 20.78 5.17
C PRO A 28 -12.62 19.67 6.13
N GLN A 29 -13.44 20.04 7.11
CA GLN A 29 -14.00 19.12 8.10
C GLN A 29 -15.02 18.14 7.47
N ALA A 30 -15.66 18.51 6.36
CA ALA A 30 -16.59 17.63 5.67
C ALA A 30 -15.84 16.48 4.96
N LEU A 31 -14.69 16.78 4.33
CA LEU A 31 -13.82 15.77 3.74
C LEU A 31 -13.28 14.80 4.80
N SER A 32 -12.80 15.32 5.93
CA SER A 32 -12.34 14.49 7.04
C SER A 32 -13.46 13.54 7.55
N ARG A 33 -14.69 14.04 7.74
CA ARG A 33 -15.83 13.21 8.12
C ARG A 33 -16.19 12.17 7.06
N TYR A 34 -16.07 12.51 5.78
CA TYR A 34 -16.31 11.59 4.67
C TYR A 34 -15.30 10.44 4.67
N LEU A 35 -14.00 10.76 4.80
CA LEU A 35 -12.94 9.76 4.89
C LEU A 35 -13.09 8.88 6.14
N ALA A 36 -13.44 9.47 7.29
CA ALA A 36 -13.65 8.74 8.54
C ALA A 36 -14.85 7.76 8.50
N ARG A 37 -15.79 7.94 7.57
CA ARG A 37 -16.95 7.05 7.37
C ARG A 37 -16.78 6.11 6.18
N SER A 38 -15.67 6.23 5.45
CA SER A 38 -15.37 5.39 4.29
C SER A 38 -14.84 4.02 4.73
N ILE A 39 -15.08 3.01 3.89
CA ILE A 39 -14.47 1.69 4.02
C ILE A 39 -13.39 1.58 2.95
N PHE A 40 -12.18 1.22 3.36
CA PHE A 40 -11.05 0.99 2.47
C PHE A 40 -10.79 -0.51 2.36
N ALA A 41 -10.79 -1.02 1.13
CA ALA A 41 -10.42 -2.39 0.83
C ALA A 41 -9.00 -2.41 0.25
N LEU A 42 -8.13 -3.18 0.86
CA LEU A 42 -6.73 -3.31 0.47
C LEU A 42 -6.45 -4.77 0.10
N VAL A 43 -5.78 -5.01 -1.02
CA VAL A 43 -5.49 -6.36 -1.54
C VAL A 43 -3.99 -6.46 -1.81
N PHE A 44 -3.33 -7.38 -1.12
CA PHE A 44 -1.87 -7.54 -1.12
C PHE A 44 -1.45 -8.99 -1.36
N GLY A 45 -0.14 -9.24 -1.43
CA GLY A 45 0.44 -10.58 -1.35
C GLY A 45 0.86 -11.15 -2.70
N SER A 46 -0.06 -11.36 -3.64
CA SER A 46 0.27 -12.08 -4.90
C SER A 46 1.44 -11.46 -5.66
N ASN A 47 1.44 -10.13 -5.79
CA ASN A 47 2.52 -9.41 -6.48
C ASN A 47 3.80 -9.36 -5.66
N ASP A 48 3.73 -9.46 -4.34
CA ASP A 48 4.91 -9.50 -3.48
C ASP A 48 5.64 -10.83 -3.63
N TYR A 49 4.90 -11.93 -3.78
CA TYR A 49 5.51 -13.22 -4.10
C TYR A 49 6.00 -13.29 -5.55
N ILE A 50 5.15 -12.99 -6.54
CA ILE A 50 5.50 -13.17 -7.96
C ILE A 50 6.61 -12.20 -8.41
N ASN A 51 6.56 -10.94 -7.97
CA ASN A 51 7.47 -9.90 -8.48
C ASN A 51 8.63 -9.56 -7.53
N ASN A 52 8.69 -10.15 -6.32
CA ASN A 52 9.83 -9.98 -5.43
C ASN A 52 10.38 -11.33 -4.96
N TYR A 53 9.59 -12.14 -4.26
CA TYR A 53 10.06 -13.40 -3.65
C TYR A 53 10.54 -14.42 -4.69
N LEU A 54 9.71 -14.72 -5.68
CA LEU A 54 9.92 -15.76 -6.70
C LEU A 54 10.79 -15.29 -7.88
N MET A 55 11.53 -14.18 -7.73
CA MET A 55 12.45 -13.65 -8.74
C MET A 55 13.92 -13.70 -8.25
N PRO A 56 14.50 -14.89 -8.03
CA PRO A 56 15.82 -15.04 -7.41
C PRO A 56 16.98 -14.46 -8.23
N LYS A 57 16.77 -14.18 -9.53
CA LYS A 57 17.75 -13.51 -10.39
C LYS A 57 17.86 -11.99 -10.12
N LEU A 58 16.82 -11.40 -9.51
CA LEU A 58 16.74 -9.96 -9.25
C LEU A 58 16.76 -9.64 -7.75
N TYR A 59 16.22 -10.52 -6.92
CA TYR A 59 16.07 -10.31 -5.48
C TYR A 59 16.54 -11.53 -4.71
N LEU A 60 17.11 -11.30 -3.53
CA LEU A 60 17.58 -12.36 -2.64
C LEU A 60 16.51 -12.86 -1.67
N SER A 61 15.29 -12.33 -1.74
CA SER A 61 14.18 -12.62 -0.83
C SER A 61 13.92 -14.12 -0.63
N SER A 62 13.85 -14.91 -1.70
CA SER A 62 13.67 -16.37 -1.60
C SER A 62 14.90 -17.16 -1.15
N SER A 63 16.08 -16.53 -1.14
CA SER A 63 17.30 -17.11 -0.56
C SER A 63 17.48 -16.75 0.91
N LEU A 64 16.85 -15.66 1.37
CA LEU A 64 16.99 -15.11 2.72
C LEU A 64 15.86 -15.53 3.66
N TYR A 65 14.66 -15.74 3.11
CA TYR A 65 13.46 -16.07 3.86
C TYR A 65 12.82 -17.31 3.25
N ASP A 66 12.28 -18.19 4.10
CA ASP A 66 11.30 -19.17 3.69
C ASP A 66 9.93 -18.49 3.44
N PRO A 67 8.95 -19.19 2.83
CA PRO A 67 7.69 -18.55 2.46
C PRO A 67 6.90 -17.97 3.65
N ASP A 68 6.99 -18.60 4.83
CA ASP A 68 6.24 -18.20 6.01
C ASP A 68 6.90 -16.99 6.68
N SER A 69 8.23 -17.00 6.83
CA SER A 69 8.96 -15.83 7.35
C SER A 69 8.89 -14.62 6.41
N TYR A 70 8.78 -14.83 5.10
CA TYR A 70 8.50 -13.74 4.16
C TYR A 70 7.09 -13.18 4.32
N ALA A 71 6.09 -14.02 4.60
CA ALA A 71 4.72 -13.56 4.88
C ALA A 71 4.68 -12.68 6.13
N GLU A 72 5.38 -13.08 7.20
CA GLU A 72 5.48 -12.29 8.43
C GLU A 72 6.14 -10.93 8.16
N LEU A 73 7.22 -10.90 7.37
CA LEU A 73 7.88 -9.66 6.96
C LEU A 73 6.92 -8.72 6.22
N LEU A 74 6.11 -9.26 5.29
CA LEU A 74 5.13 -8.47 4.55
C LEU A 74 4.04 -7.92 5.47
N VAL A 75 3.50 -8.73 6.38
CA VAL A 75 2.47 -8.28 7.34
C VAL A 75 3.01 -7.16 8.23
N GLN A 76 4.24 -7.29 8.73
CA GLN A 76 4.89 -6.24 9.51
C GLN A 76 5.08 -4.95 8.70
N ALA A 77 5.50 -5.07 7.45
CA ALA A 77 5.64 -3.92 6.54
C ALA A 77 4.29 -3.22 6.31
N TYR A 78 3.25 -3.97 5.97
CA TYR A 78 1.90 -3.40 5.74
C TYR A 78 1.36 -2.72 7.01
N ALA A 79 1.52 -3.36 8.18
CA ALA A 79 1.10 -2.78 9.44
C ALA A 79 1.80 -1.45 9.73
N GLN A 80 3.11 -1.34 9.42
CA GLN A 80 3.84 -0.09 9.60
C GLN A 80 3.41 0.99 8.60
N GLN A 81 3.02 0.62 7.39
CA GLN A 81 2.57 1.55 6.35
C GLN A 81 1.15 2.10 6.60
N MET A 82 0.35 1.39 7.39
CA MET A 82 -1.04 1.76 7.71
C MET A 82 -1.21 2.38 9.11
N ARG A 83 -0.11 2.68 9.80
CA ARG A 83 -0.13 3.43 11.07
C ARG A 83 -0.31 4.91 10.81
#